data_AF-A0A524CDP6-F1
#
_entry.id   AF-A0A524CDP6-F1
#
_cell.length_a   1.000
_cell.length_b   1.000
_cell.length_c   1.000
_cell.angle_alpha   90.00
_cell.angle_beta   90.00
_cell.angle_gamma   90.00
#
_symmetry.space_group_name_H-M   'P 1'
#
loop_
_entity.id
_entity.type
_entity.pdbx_description
1 polymer ?
#
loop_
_entity_poly.entity_id
_entity_poly.type
_entity_poly.pdbx_seq_one_letter_code
_entity_poly.pdbx_strand_id
1 'polypeptide(L)'
;MSTRPHPDLLESGKIASRVRDEIARQAKPGVSVLKLCQMAESKIVEYGATGPAFPCNISIDEEAAHYTSPRGDSRILPERGLVKIDLGAHVNGHLSDTAVTVDMDGSYSDFVNAAQSALNAAIDLVRPDVELGAIGAAIERSIKRTGLNPVYQLSGHQMEPWILHAGKSVPNIETTGTERMERGEVYAIEPFSTNGPGSIRAGQATYIFSNVPKARPKLDRLARQLRNTLRKRFRSLPFASRWVRMNEDVHAAFGRLLQAGAVRGYPVLVEGKGGMVAQFEHTVFVAEDGAVVTTQG
;
A
#
# COMPACT_ATOMS: atom_id res chain seq x y z
N MET A 1 23.57 10.08 -8.83
CA MET A 1 22.42 9.90 -7.93
C MET A 1 22.89 9.98 -6.48
N SER A 2 22.00 10.30 -5.53
CA SER A 2 22.34 10.41 -4.10
C SER A 2 22.85 9.08 -3.54
N THR A 3 23.84 9.12 -2.65
CA THR A 3 24.36 7.94 -1.94
C THR A 3 23.67 7.69 -0.60
N ARG A 4 22.84 8.63 -0.15
CA ARG A 4 22.10 8.56 1.12
C ARG A 4 20.63 8.90 0.90
N PRO A 5 19.72 8.30 1.70
CA PRO A 5 18.31 8.65 1.66
C PRO A 5 18.11 10.10 2.08
N HIS A 6 17.10 10.75 1.50
CA HIS A 6 16.72 12.12 1.87
C HIS A 6 16.24 12.15 3.34
N PRO A 7 16.55 13.18 4.14
CA PRO A 7 16.09 13.28 5.53
C PRO A 7 14.57 13.14 5.68
N ASP A 8 13.79 13.77 4.79
CA ASP A 8 12.33 13.65 4.81
C ASP A 8 11.82 12.23 4.53
N LEU A 9 12.56 11.42 3.76
CA LEU A 9 12.24 10.01 3.54
C LEU A 9 12.49 9.18 4.81
N LEU A 10 13.57 9.47 5.52
CA LEU A 10 13.86 8.83 6.80
C LEU A 10 12.81 9.19 7.85
N GLU A 11 12.42 10.46 7.90
CA GLU A 11 11.41 10.93 8.85
C GLU A 11 10.02 10.37 8.52
N SER A 12 9.62 10.36 7.24
CA SER A 12 8.35 9.74 6.85
C SER A 12 8.33 8.25 7.19
N GLY A 13 9.43 7.54 6.92
CA GLY A 13 9.58 6.11 7.20
C GLY A 13 9.49 5.78 8.69
N LYS A 14 10.16 6.56 9.53
CA LYS A 14 10.10 6.44 11.00
C LYS A 14 8.71 6.69 11.55
N ILE A 15 8.00 7.68 11.01
CA ILE A 15 6.62 7.98 11.41
C ILE A 15 5.70 6.84 10.99
N ALA A 16 5.80 6.37 9.73
CA ALA A 16 4.97 5.29 9.22
C ALA A 16 5.18 4.00 10.00
N SER A 17 6.42 3.57 10.26
CA SER A 17 6.69 2.35 11.03
C SER A 17 6.14 2.42 12.46
N ARG A 18 6.35 3.56 13.14
CA ARG A 18 5.77 3.80 14.46
C ARG A 18 4.25 3.68 14.46
N VAL A 19 3.56 4.31 13.50
CA VAL A 19 2.10 4.27 13.41
C VAL A 19 1.63 2.84 13.08
N ARG A 20 2.27 2.15 12.13
CA ARG A 20 1.97 0.75 11.79
C ARG A 20 1.98 -0.13 13.04
N ASP A 21 3.03 -0.05 13.84
CA ASP A 21 3.17 -0.89 15.03
C ASP A 21 2.17 -0.52 16.14
N GLU A 22 1.86 0.77 16.30
CA GLU A 22 0.83 1.23 17.23
C GLU A 22 -0.58 0.77 16.83
N ILE A 23 -0.89 0.75 15.53
CA ILE A 23 -2.18 0.29 15.02
C ILE A 23 -2.27 -1.23 15.08
N ALA A 24 -1.19 -1.95 14.77
CA ALA A 24 -1.11 -3.41 14.94
C ALA A 24 -1.38 -3.84 16.39
N ARG A 25 -0.79 -3.15 17.39
CA ARG A 25 -1.09 -3.42 18.82
C ARG A 25 -2.54 -3.14 19.23
N GLN A 26 -3.25 -2.30 18.48
CA GLN A 26 -4.64 -1.95 18.73
C GLN A 26 -5.63 -2.80 17.93
N ALA A 27 -5.16 -3.58 16.96
CA ALA A 27 -5.96 -4.53 16.21
C ALA A 27 -6.36 -5.69 17.13
N LYS A 28 -7.52 -5.55 17.76
CA LYS A 28 -8.12 -6.54 18.66
C LYS A 28 -9.53 -6.90 18.17
N PRO A 29 -10.04 -8.10 18.49
CA PRO A 29 -11.39 -8.49 18.11
C PRO A 29 -12.44 -7.46 18.52
N GLY A 30 -13.42 -7.24 17.65
CA GLY A 30 -14.52 -6.29 17.88
C GLY A 30 -14.16 -4.81 17.69
N VAL A 31 -12.89 -4.46 17.48
CA VAL A 31 -12.51 -3.07 17.20
C VAL A 31 -13.01 -2.64 15.81
N SER A 32 -13.62 -1.46 15.73
CA SER A 32 -14.06 -0.88 14.46
C SER A 32 -12.90 -0.62 13.50
N VAL A 33 -13.04 -1.12 12.27
CA VAL A 33 -12.05 -0.92 11.20
C VAL A 33 -11.94 0.57 10.85
N LEU A 34 -13.07 1.26 10.74
CA LEU A 34 -13.12 2.71 10.52
C LEU A 34 -12.36 3.49 11.59
N LYS A 35 -12.50 3.11 12.86
CA LYS A 35 -11.77 3.75 13.97
C LYS A 35 -10.26 3.59 13.82
N LEU A 36 -9.79 2.40 13.46
CA LEU A 36 -8.36 2.14 13.26
C LEU A 36 -7.80 2.92 12.06
N CYS A 37 -8.51 2.92 10.92
CA CYS A 37 -8.10 3.71 9.76
C CYS A 37 -7.98 5.21 10.09
N GLN A 38 -8.96 5.78 10.79
CA GLN A 38 -8.94 7.19 11.20
C GLN A 38 -7.84 7.50 12.21
N MET A 39 -7.58 6.57 13.13
CA MET A 39 -6.52 6.72 14.12
C MET A 39 -5.14 6.70 13.47
N ALA A 40 -4.88 5.77 12.57
CA ALA A 40 -3.63 5.68 11.82
C ALA A 40 -3.32 7.00 11.12
N GLU A 41 -4.29 7.53 10.38
CA GLU A 41 -4.13 8.76 9.60
C GLU A 41 -3.96 10.00 10.46
N SER A 42 -4.65 10.06 11.59
CA SER A 42 -4.50 11.17 12.55
C SER A 42 -3.12 11.13 13.21
N LYS A 43 -2.63 9.94 13.59
CA LYS A 43 -1.32 9.76 14.21
C LYS A 43 -0.16 10.08 13.26
N ILE A 44 -0.31 9.79 11.96
CA ILE A 44 0.67 10.21 10.94
C ILE A 44 0.92 11.72 11.02
N VAL A 45 -0.16 12.52 11.07
CA VAL A 45 -0.07 13.98 11.16
C VAL A 45 0.41 14.43 12.55
N GLU A 46 -0.09 13.79 13.62
CA GLU A 46 0.31 14.08 15.00
C GLU A 46 1.82 13.89 15.22
N TYR A 47 2.42 12.89 14.58
CA TYR A 47 3.85 12.60 14.65
C TYR A 47 4.70 13.42 13.69
N GLY A 48 4.12 14.41 13.00
CA GLY A 48 4.86 15.44 12.29
C GLY A 48 4.99 15.20 10.78
N ALA A 49 4.36 14.18 10.22
CA ALA A 49 4.33 14.02 8.78
C ALA A 49 3.41 15.09 8.16
N THR A 50 3.68 15.47 6.91
CA THR A 50 2.81 16.39 6.16
C THR A 50 1.41 15.79 5.97
N GLY A 51 1.32 14.46 5.84
CA GLY A 51 0.07 13.72 5.79
C GLY A 51 0.28 12.26 5.42
N PRO A 52 -0.83 11.49 5.32
CA PRO A 52 -0.77 10.13 4.79
C PRO A 52 -0.40 10.14 3.29
N ALA A 53 0.52 9.26 2.88
CA ALA A 53 0.88 9.09 1.46
C ALA A 53 -0.27 8.48 0.66
N PHE A 54 -1.10 7.67 1.32
CA PHE A 54 -2.34 7.09 0.83
C PHE A 54 -3.21 6.72 2.06
N PRO A 55 -4.51 6.38 1.87
CA PRO A 55 -5.39 6.01 2.99
C PRO A 55 -4.90 4.80 3.77
N CYS A 56 -5.14 4.75 5.08
CA CYS A 56 -4.86 3.53 5.83
C CYS A 56 -5.78 2.40 5.33
N ASN A 57 -5.16 1.30 4.93
CA ASN A 57 -5.77 0.07 4.43
C ASN A 57 -5.85 -0.95 5.56
N ILE A 58 -7.01 -1.55 5.76
CA ILE A 58 -7.21 -2.65 6.72
C ILE A 58 -8.01 -3.76 6.03
N SER A 59 -7.29 -4.66 5.38
CA SER A 59 -7.88 -5.78 4.62
C SER A 59 -7.97 -7.02 5.51
N ILE A 60 -9.07 -7.76 5.45
CA ILE A 60 -9.29 -8.94 6.30
C ILE A 60 -9.35 -10.21 5.45
N ASP A 61 -8.70 -11.27 5.93
CA ASP A 61 -8.75 -12.64 5.39
C ASP A 61 -8.38 -12.72 3.91
N GLU A 62 -9.34 -12.94 3.02
CA GLU A 62 -9.12 -13.07 1.58
C GLU A 62 -8.86 -11.74 0.85
N GLU A 63 -9.18 -10.61 1.48
CA GLU A 63 -8.86 -9.30 0.94
C GLU A 63 -7.34 -9.11 0.99
N ALA A 64 -6.72 -8.89 -0.16
CA ALA A 64 -5.29 -8.70 -0.28
C ALA A 64 -4.90 -7.23 -0.03
N ALA A 65 -5.61 -6.27 -0.65
CA ALA A 65 -5.24 -4.87 -0.61
C ALA A 65 -6.44 -3.93 -0.89
N HIS A 66 -6.24 -2.63 -0.70
CA HIS A 66 -7.14 -1.53 -1.07
C HIS A 66 -8.44 -1.40 -0.27
N TYR A 67 -8.67 -2.20 0.77
CA TYR A 67 -9.79 -1.95 1.67
C TYR A 67 -9.46 -0.81 2.64
N THR A 68 -10.17 0.31 2.53
CA THR A 68 -10.25 1.31 3.59
C THR A 68 -11.72 1.55 3.93
N SER A 69 -12.07 1.62 5.21
CA SER A 69 -13.46 1.79 5.62
C SER A 69 -14.06 3.10 5.09
N PRO A 70 -15.23 3.08 4.43
CA PRO A 70 -15.97 4.28 4.07
C PRO A 70 -16.61 4.96 5.29
N ARG A 71 -17.24 6.13 5.10
CA ARG A 71 -17.98 6.79 6.19
C ARG A 71 -19.17 5.94 6.64
N GLY A 72 -19.38 5.86 7.95
CA GLY A 72 -20.51 5.12 8.52
C GLY A 72 -20.35 3.60 8.47
N ASP A 73 -19.19 3.11 8.07
CA ASP A 73 -18.89 1.69 8.06
C ASP A 73 -18.91 1.10 9.47
N SER A 74 -19.63 -0.01 9.61
CA SER A 74 -19.80 -0.76 10.86
C SER A 74 -18.90 -2.00 10.94
N ARG A 75 -18.03 -2.22 9.95
CA ARG A 75 -17.09 -3.35 9.97
C ARG A 75 -16.20 -3.31 11.21
N ILE A 76 -16.05 -4.48 11.84
CA ILE A 76 -15.21 -4.73 13.01
C ILE A 76 -14.20 -5.83 12.69
N LEU A 77 -13.08 -5.85 13.42
CA LEU A 77 -12.09 -6.91 13.32
C LEU A 77 -12.65 -8.23 13.86
N PRO A 78 -12.34 -9.37 13.21
CA PRO A 78 -12.84 -10.67 13.62
C PRO A 78 -12.12 -11.20 14.86
N GLU A 79 -12.69 -12.24 15.48
CA GLU A 79 -12.03 -12.99 16.57
C GLU A 79 -10.85 -13.83 16.09
N ARG A 80 -10.86 -14.24 14.82
CA ARG A 80 -9.88 -15.15 14.20
C ARG A 80 -9.63 -14.71 12.77
N GLY A 81 -8.47 -15.07 12.23
CA GLY A 81 -8.11 -14.75 10.84
C GLY A 81 -6.96 -13.76 10.73
N LEU A 82 -6.80 -13.20 9.52
CA LEU A 82 -5.65 -12.36 9.17
C LEU A 82 -6.10 -10.94 8.87
N VAL A 83 -5.49 -9.96 9.53
CA VAL A 83 -5.75 -8.53 9.32
C VAL A 83 -4.48 -7.87 8.81
N LYS A 84 -4.48 -7.44 7.54
CA LYS A 84 -3.38 -6.67 6.95
C LYS A 84 -3.61 -5.20 7.22
N ILE A 85 -2.65 -4.55 7.86
CA ILE A 85 -2.62 -3.11 8.12
C ILE A 85 -1.54 -2.54 7.21
N ASP A 86 -1.96 -1.69 6.28
CA ASP A 86 -1.10 -1.09 5.27
C ASP A 86 -1.32 0.43 5.31
N LEU A 87 -0.24 1.17 5.51
CA LEU A 87 -0.28 2.62 5.62
C LEU A 87 1.02 3.26 5.15
N GLY A 88 0.88 4.48 4.64
CA GLY A 88 2.02 5.30 4.24
C GLY A 88 1.93 6.72 4.76
N ALA A 89 3.09 7.33 4.96
CA ALA A 89 3.24 8.71 5.40
C ALA A 89 4.09 9.47 4.37
N HIS A 90 3.95 10.79 4.34
CA HIS A 90 4.87 11.63 3.59
C HIS A 90 5.30 12.88 4.34
N VAL A 91 6.57 13.26 4.15
CA VAL A 91 7.13 14.54 4.58
C VAL A 91 7.57 15.30 3.33
N ASN A 92 6.96 16.45 3.07
CA ASN A 92 7.20 17.28 1.87
C ASN A 92 7.06 16.54 0.52
N GLY A 93 6.43 15.37 0.53
CA GLY A 93 6.20 14.52 -0.64
C GLY A 93 7.18 13.36 -0.78
N HIS A 94 8.19 13.25 0.09
CA HIS A 94 8.95 12.01 0.24
C HIS A 94 8.07 10.97 0.92
N LEU A 95 7.82 9.86 0.23
CA LEU A 95 6.83 8.87 0.61
C LEU A 95 7.50 7.70 1.31
N SER A 96 6.82 7.17 2.32
CA SER A 96 7.08 5.84 2.85
C SER A 96 5.79 5.03 2.84
N ASP A 97 5.97 3.75 2.56
CA ASP A 97 4.98 2.70 2.43
C ASP A 97 5.37 1.51 3.31
N THR A 98 4.41 0.96 4.06
CA THR A 98 4.66 -0.16 4.96
C THR A 98 3.38 -0.86 5.40
N ALA A 99 3.49 -2.18 5.51
CA ALA A 99 2.40 -3.05 5.90
C ALA A 99 2.85 -4.16 6.85
N VAL A 100 1.92 -4.63 7.67
CA VAL A 100 2.07 -5.78 8.55
C VAL A 100 0.77 -6.57 8.59
N THR A 101 0.87 -7.88 8.75
CA THR A 101 -0.28 -8.73 9.02
C THR A 101 -0.34 -9.11 10.50
N VAL A 102 -1.50 -8.89 11.11
CA VAL A 102 -1.86 -9.37 12.45
C VAL A 102 -2.65 -10.67 12.31
N ASP A 103 -2.14 -11.72 12.92
CA ASP A 103 -2.86 -12.98 13.13
C ASP A 103 -3.70 -12.84 14.42
N MET A 104 -5.02 -12.81 14.26
CA MET A 104 -5.95 -12.42 15.33
C MET A 104 -6.03 -13.44 16.47
N ASP A 105 -5.84 -14.73 16.16
CA ASP A 105 -5.94 -15.83 17.12
C ASP A 105 -4.70 -16.73 17.16
N GLY A 106 -3.68 -16.45 16.35
CA GLY A 106 -2.44 -17.23 16.28
C GLY A 106 -2.52 -18.46 15.38
N SER A 107 -3.66 -18.68 14.71
CA SER A 107 -3.93 -19.86 13.89
C SER A 107 -3.25 -19.82 12.52
N TYR A 108 -2.67 -18.69 12.12
CA TYR A 108 -2.13 -18.43 10.79
C TYR A 108 -0.68 -17.92 10.82
N SER A 109 0.07 -18.21 11.88
CA SER A 109 1.46 -17.78 12.04
C SER A 109 2.36 -18.16 10.85
N ASP A 110 2.12 -19.30 10.19
CA ASP A 110 2.85 -19.71 8.98
C ASP A 110 2.69 -18.72 7.82
N PHE A 111 1.52 -18.06 7.68
CA PHE A 111 1.29 -17.04 6.65
C PHE A 111 2.09 -15.77 6.95
N VAL A 112 2.02 -15.31 8.21
CA VAL A 112 2.77 -14.15 8.69
C VAL A 112 4.27 -14.36 8.49
N ASN A 113 4.77 -15.52 8.93
CA ASN A 113 6.18 -15.89 8.82
C ASN A 113 6.64 -16.03 7.35
N ALA A 114 5.79 -16.55 6.46
CA ALA A 114 6.12 -16.70 5.04
C ALA A 114 6.30 -15.33 4.36
N ALA A 115 5.35 -14.41 4.54
CA ALA A 115 5.43 -13.06 3.98
C ALA A 115 6.62 -12.28 4.58
N GLN A 116 6.85 -12.36 5.89
CA GLN A 116 7.97 -11.68 6.54
C GLN A 116 9.33 -12.24 6.09
N SER A 117 9.48 -13.56 6.00
CA SER A 117 10.72 -14.19 5.52
C SER A 117 11.00 -13.85 4.07
N ALA A 118 9.95 -13.77 3.24
CA ALA A 118 10.08 -13.36 1.85
C ALA A 118 10.52 -11.90 1.72
N LEU A 119 10.03 -11.02 2.59
CA LEU A 119 10.45 -9.61 2.61
C LEU A 119 11.93 -9.49 2.96
N ASN A 120 12.39 -10.20 3.99
CA ASN A 120 13.79 -10.19 4.39
C ASN A 120 14.69 -10.72 3.26
N ALA A 121 14.33 -11.85 2.65
CA ALA A 121 15.08 -12.42 1.53
C ALA A 121 15.13 -11.49 0.31
N ALA A 122 14.06 -10.72 0.06
CA ALA A 122 14.01 -9.71 -0.99
C ALA A 122 14.94 -8.53 -0.69
N ILE A 123 14.88 -7.99 0.54
CA ILE A 123 15.68 -6.85 1.00
C ILE A 123 17.19 -7.18 0.93
N ASP A 124 17.59 -8.39 1.30
CA ASP A 124 19.00 -8.83 1.26
C ASP A 124 19.62 -8.80 -0.15
N LEU A 125 18.78 -8.81 -1.19
CA LEU A 125 19.24 -8.71 -2.58
C LEU A 125 19.32 -7.27 -3.10
N VAL A 126 18.64 -6.32 -2.46
CA VAL A 126 18.55 -4.94 -2.92
C VAL A 126 19.93 -4.30 -2.97
N ARG A 127 20.35 -3.93 -4.18
CA ARG A 127 21.56 -3.15 -4.48
C ARG A 127 21.46 -2.66 -5.93
N PRO A 128 22.31 -1.71 -6.37
CA PRO A 128 22.34 -1.27 -7.76
C PRO A 128 22.57 -2.45 -8.72
N ASP A 129 22.04 -2.33 -9.93
CA ASP A 129 22.14 -3.29 -11.01
C ASP A 129 21.46 -4.65 -10.78
N VAL A 130 20.80 -4.88 -9.64
CA VAL A 130 19.95 -6.07 -9.46
C VAL A 130 18.67 -5.94 -10.26
N GLU A 131 18.35 -6.98 -11.02
CA GLU A 131 17.12 -7.06 -11.79
C GLU A 131 15.91 -7.28 -10.87
N LEU A 132 14.82 -6.52 -11.07
CA LEU A 132 13.63 -6.57 -10.21
C LEU A 132 13.01 -7.97 -10.16
N GLY A 133 13.08 -8.72 -11.25
CA GLY A 133 12.68 -10.11 -11.36
C GLY A 133 13.46 -11.07 -10.45
N ALA A 134 14.72 -10.75 -10.11
CA ALA A 134 15.50 -11.54 -9.16
C ALA A 134 15.00 -11.35 -7.72
N ILE A 135 14.47 -10.17 -7.40
CA ILE A 135 13.77 -9.90 -6.14
C ILE A 135 12.50 -10.78 -6.07
N GLY A 136 11.71 -10.78 -7.14
CA GLY A 136 10.53 -11.65 -7.23
C GLY A 136 10.84 -13.13 -7.13
N ALA A 137 11.95 -13.58 -7.72
CA ALA A 137 12.40 -14.96 -7.59
C ALA A 137 12.79 -15.31 -6.14
N ALA A 138 13.36 -14.38 -5.37
CA ALA A 138 13.65 -14.58 -3.96
C ALA A 138 12.37 -14.65 -3.11
N ILE A 139 11.41 -13.77 -3.37
CA ILE A 139 10.09 -13.78 -2.73
C ILE A 139 9.40 -15.12 -2.97
N GLU A 140 9.27 -15.53 -4.24
CA GLU A 140 8.59 -16.76 -4.63
C GLU A 140 9.23 -18.00 -4.01
N ARG A 141 10.57 -18.11 -4.05
CA ARG A 141 11.27 -19.24 -3.42
C ARG A 141 11.05 -19.27 -1.91
N SER A 142 11.03 -18.11 -1.25
CA SER A 142 10.80 -18.03 0.19
C SER A 142 9.38 -18.49 0.56
N ILE A 143 8.36 -17.97 -0.14
CA ILE A 143 6.96 -18.31 0.14
C ILE A 143 6.68 -19.78 -0.19
N LYS A 144 7.13 -20.30 -1.33
CA LYS A 144 6.86 -21.70 -1.72
C LYS A 144 7.45 -22.73 -0.76
N ARG A 145 8.52 -22.40 -0.02
CA ARG A 145 9.12 -23.30 0.98
C ARG A 145 8.20 -23.58 2.17
N THR A 146 7.21 -22.72 2.43
CA THR A 146 6.23 -22.93 3.51
C THR A 146 4.99 -23.68 3.04
N GLY A 147 4.91 -24.07 1.76
CA GLY A 147 3.71 -24.67 1.17
C GLY A 147 2.62 -23.67 0.77
N LEU A 148 2.88 -22.36 0.92
CA LEU A 148 2.02 -21.28 0.45
C LEU A 148 2.42 -20.82 -0.97
N ASN A 149 1.56 -20.02 -1.60
CA ASN A 149 1.79 -19.43 -2.91
C ASN A 149 1.98 -17.91 -2.80
N PRO A 150 2.88 -17.32 -3.60
CA PRO A 150 2.92 -15.87 -3.77
C PRO A 150 1.68 -15.39 -4.52
N VAL A 151 1.15 -14.21 -4.18
CA VAL A 151 0.13 -13.55 -5.00
C VAL A 151 0.80 -12.90 -6.20
N TYR A 152 0.83 -13.63 -7.33
CA TYR A 152 1.64 -13.28 -8.50
C TYR A 152 1.15 -12.04 -9.27
N GLN A 153 -0.10 -11.60 -9.05
CA GLN A 153 -0.67 -10.42 -9.71
C GLN A 153 -0.45 -9.12 -8.94
N LEU A 154 0.08 -9.19 -7.71
CA LEU A 154 0.48 -8.03 -6.93
C LEU A 154 2.00 -7.90 -6.98
N SER A 155 2.49 -6.68 -6.80
CA SER A 155 3.90 -6.34 -6.92
C SER A 155 4.18 -5.12 -6.08
N GLY A 156 5.38 -5.06 -5.51
CA GLY A 156 5.94 -3.80 -5.04
C GLY A 156 6.18 -2.82 -6.18
N HIS A 157 6.64 -1.64 -5.82
CA HIS A 157 6.70 -0.52 -6.75
C HIS A 157 7.80 0.47 -6.41
N GLN A 158 8.30 1.17 -7.42
CA GLN A 158 9.17 2.31 -7.22
C GLN A 158 8.35 3.52 -6.77
N MET A 159 8.93 4.30 -5.87
CA MET A 159 8.39 5.58 -5.40
C MET A 159 9.29 6.75 -5.78
N GLU A 160 8.66 7.87 -6.11
CA GLU A 160 9.30 9.17 -6.30
C GLU A 160 8.56 10.24 -5.47
N PRO A 161 9.13 11.44 -5.26
CA PRO A 161 8.43 12.50 -4.56
C PRO A 161 7.04 12.78 -5.18
N TRP A 162 5.99 12.66 -4.36
CA TRP A 162 4.57 12.78 -4.73
C TRP A 162 4.01 11.70 -5.67
N ILE A 163 4.79 10.68 -6.03
CA ILE A 163 4.40 9.64 -6.97
C ILE A 163 4.55 8.29 -6.28
N LEU A 164 3.42 7.75 -5.80
CA LEU A 164 3.40 6.45 -5.12
C LEU A 164 3.81 5.31 -6.06
N HIS A 165 3.39 5.35 -7.33
CA HIS A 165 3.80 4.33 -8.32
C HIS A 165 4.57 5.03 -9.45
N ALA A 166 5.91 4.99 -9.40
CA ALA A 166 6.80 5.78 -10.27
C ALA A 166 7.21 5.07 -11.58
N GLY A 167 6.85 3.81 -11.77
CA GLY A 167 6.95 3.14 -13.08
C GLY A 167 7.51 1.72 -12.99
N LYS A 168 8.59 1.53 -12.24
CA LYS A 168 9.17 0.20 -12.01
C LYS A 168 8.32 -0.61 -11.02
N SER A 169 8.18 -1.90 -11.30
CA SER A 169 7.41 -2.87 -10.50
C SER A 169 8.34 -3.94 -9.95
N VAL A 170 8.19 -4.28 -8.66
CA VAL A 170 8.92 -5.34 -7.97
C VAL A 170 8.01 -6.57 -7.93
N PRO A 171 8.14 -7.55 -8.84
CA PRO A 171 7.23 -8.69 -8.91
C PRO A 171 7.34 -9.57 -7.65
N ASN A 172 6.28 -10.31 -7.34
CA ASN A 172 6.26 -11.32 -6.29
C ASN A 172 6.64 -12.74 -6.77
N ILE A 173 6.93 -12.87 -8.06
CA ILE A 173 7.38 -14.11 -8.72
C ILE A 173 8.58 -13.85 -9.61
N GLU A 174 9.33 -14.91 -9.91
CA GLU A 174 10.38 -14.86 -10.92
C GLU A 174 9.82 -14.32 -12.24
N THR A 175 10.41 -13.23 -12.71
CA THR A 175 10.00 -12.55 -13.95
C THR A 175 11.27 -12.19 -14.71
N THR A 176 11.31 -12.44 -16.01
CA THR A 176 12.50 -12.16 -16.84
C THR A 176 12.31 -10.88 -17.64
N GLY A 177 13.41 -10.19 -17.95
CA GLY A 177 13.38 -8.98 -18.78
C GLY A 177 12.81 -7.77 -18.05
N THR A 178 12.92 -7.77 -16.72
CA THR A 178 12.49 -6.63 -15.90
C THR A 178 13.59 -5.58 -15.83
N GLU A 179 13.23 -4.37 -15.42
CA GLU A 179 14.19 -3.30 -15.20
C GLU A 179 15.14 -3.62 -14.03
N ARG A 180 16.27 -2.92 -13.98
CA ARG A 180 17.24 -3.02 -12.89
C ARG A 180 17.05 -1.88 -11.90
N MET A 181 17.35 -2.18 -10.63
CA MET A 181 17.44 -1.18 -9.58
C MET A 181 18.63 -0.26 -9.85
N GLU A 182 18.40 1.03 -9.70
CA GLU A 182 19.42 2.06 -9.83
C GLU A 182 19.70 2.69 -8.47
N ARG A 183 20.95 3.11 -8.28
CA ARG A 183 21.38 3.77 -7.05
C ARG A 183 20.53 5.01 -6.79
N GLY A 184 20.05 5.17 -5.57
CA GLY A 184 19.27 6.32 -5.15
C GLY A 184 17.77 6.20 -5.39
N GLU A 185 17.30 5.11 -6.01
CA GLU A 185 15.88 4.82 -6.12
C GLU A 185 15.28 4.38 -4.77
N VAL A 186 13.97 4.55 -4.66
CA VAL A 186 13.18 4.14 -3.49
C VAL A 186 12.13 3.15 -3.96
N TYR A 187 11.99 2.04 -3.24
CA TYR A 187 11.02 1.00 -3.55
C TYR A 187 10.20 0.65 -2.32
N ALA A 188 8.92 0.36 -2.53
CA ALA A 188 8.15 -0.46 -1.62
C ALA A 188 8.30 -1.92 -2.05
N ILE A 189 8.73 -2.78 -1.13
CA ILE A 189 8.84 -4.23 -1.35
C ILE A 189 7.77 -4.90 -0.50
N GLU A 190 6.78 -5.51 -1.14
CA GLU A 190 5.55 -6.02 -0.53
C GLU A 190 5.21 -7.45 -0.97
N PRO A 191 5.82 -8.47 -0.35
CA PRO A 191 5.39 -9.84 -0.51
C PRO A 191 4.00 -10.12 0.06
N PHE A 192 3.22 -10.87 -0.72
CA PHE A 192 1.92 -11.41 -0.33
C PHE A 192 1.95 -12.94 -0.41
N SER A 193 1.62 -13.62 0.68
CA SER A 193 1.49 -15.08 0.73
C SER A 193 0.04 -15.50 0.89
N THR A 194 -0.35 -16.59 0.22
CA THR A 194 -1.71 -17.13 0.28
C THR A 194 -1.74 -18.66 0.20
N ASN A 195 -2.80 -19.28 0.71
CA ASN A 195 -3.13 -20.69 0.45
C ASN A 195 -3.99 -20.88 -0.82
N GLY A 196 -4.41 -19.80 -1.47
CA GLY A 196 -5.07 -19.85 -2.77
C GLY A 196 -4.08 -20.00 -3.93
N PRO A 197 -4.56 -19.96 -5.18
CA PRO A 197 -3.70 -20.00 -6.38
C PRO A 197 -2.87 -18.73 -6.60
N GLY A 198 -3.01 -17.68 -5.78
CA GLY A 198 -2.22 -16.45 -5.90
C GLY A 198 -2.76 -15.47 -6.96
N SER A 199 -3.97 -15.74 -7.48
CA SER A 199 -4.67 -14.86 -8.39
C SER A 199 -5.50 -13.83 -7.62
N ILE A 200 -5.76 -12.67 -8.23
CA ILE A 200 -6.55 -11.58 -7.67
C ILE A 200 -7.75 -11.29 -8.55
N ARG A 201 -8.90 -11.05 -7.91
CA ARG A 201 -10.09 -10.47 -8.52
C ARG A 201 -10.37 -9.10 -7.90
N ALA A 202 -10.88 -8.18 -8.71
CA ALA A 202 -11.41 -6.92 -8.20
C ALA A 202 -12.75 -7.19 -7.48
N GLY A 203 -12.88 -6.68 -6.26
CA GLY A 203 -14.12 -6.64 -5.52
C GLY A 203 -15.08 -5.57 -6.08
N GLN A 204 -16.33 -5.59 -5.59
CA GLN A 204 -17.34 -4.60 -6.00
C GLN A 204 -17.12 -3.22 -5.34
N ALA A 205 -16.46 -3.20 -4.19
CA ALA A 205 -16.22 -2.00 -3.41
C ALA A 205 -14.99 -1.22 -3.92
N THR A 206 -15.11 0.10 -4.00
CA THR A 206 -14.01 1.02 -4.34
C THR A 206 -14.10 2.25 -3.44
N TYR A 207 -13.10 2.42 -2.57
CA TYR A 207 -13.07 3.51 -1.60
C TYR A 207 -11.82 4.40 -1.70
N ILE A 208 -10.82 3.96 -2.45
CA ILE A 208 -9.56 4.68 -2.69
C ILE A 208 -9.55 5.20 -4.13
N PHE A 209 -9.10 6.43 -4.31
CA PHE A 209 -9.08 7.13 -5.58
C PHE A 209 -7.82 7.98 -5.74
N SER A 210 -7.42 8.29 -6.97
CA SER A 210 -6.32 9.24 -7.23
C SER A 210 -6.62 10.12 -8.43
N ASN A 211 -6.02 11.31 -8.47
CA ASN A 211 -6.09 12.16 -9.66
C ASN A 211 -5.23 11.54 -10.76
N VAL A 212 -5.74 11.51 -12.00
CA VAL A 212 -4.93 11.14 -13.17
C VAL A 212 -4.23 12.40 -13.70
N PRO A 213 -2.91 12.59 -13.49
CA PRO A 213 -2.27 13.89 -13.70
C PRO A 213 -2.25 14.32 -15.17
N LYS A 214 -2.14 13.34 -16.09
CA LYS A 214 -2.07 13.57 -17.54
C LYS A 214 -3.45 13.71 -18.20
N ALA A 215 -4.55 13.33 -17.54
CA ALA A 215 -5.88 13.37 -18.14
C ALA A 215 -6.34 14.82 -18.44
N ARG A 216 -6.94 15.05 -19.61
CA ARG A 216 -7.51 16.35 -20.03
C ARG A 216 -8.94 16.24 -20.59
N PRO A 217 -9.88 15.55 -19.92
CA PRO A 217 -11.25 15.44 -20.42
C PRO A 217 -12.00 16.77 -20.41
N LYS A 218 -13.03 16.86 -21.26
CA LYS A 218 -14.05 17.91 -21.18
C LYS A 218 -14.92 17.67 -19.95
N LEU A 219 -15.06 18.69 -19.10
CA LEU A 219 -15.80 18.62 -17.84
C LEU A 219 -16.79 19.78 -17.75
N ASP A 220 -17.94 19.56 -17.10
CA ASP A 220 -18.83 20.65 -16.72
C ASP A 220 -18.23 21.52 -15.60
N ARG A 221 -18.93 22.58 -15.22
CA ARG A 221 -18.47 23.54 -14.19
C ARG A 221 -18.18 22.86 -12.86
N LEU A 222 -19.09 22.00 -12.39
CA LEU A 222 -19.03 21.40 -11.06
C LEU A 222 -17.93 20.34 -10.98
N ALA A 223 -17.84 19.45 -11.98
CA ALA A 223 -16.77 18.46 -12.08
C ALA A 223 -15.39 19.12 -12.20
N ARG A 224 -15.26 20.23 -12.95
CA ARG A 224 -14.02 21.01 -13.02
C ARG A 224 -13.63 21.61 -11.66
N GLN A 225 -14.60 22.20 -10.95
CA GLN A 225 -14.36 22.76 -9.61
C GLN A 225 -13.91 21.68 -8.63
N LEU A 226 -14.61 20.54 -8.60
CA LEU A 226 -14.24 19.40 -7.76
C LEU A 226 -12.82 18.90 -8.10
N ARG A 227 -12.51 18.72 -9.39
CA ARG A 227 -11.19 18.28 -9.83
C ARG A 227 -10.07 19.22 -9.39
N ASN A 228 -10.28 20.54 -9.47
CA ASN A 228 -9.30 21.52 -9.01
C ASN A 228 -9.05 21.40 -7.50
N THR A 229 -10.11 21.23 -6.72
CA THR A 229 -10.01 20.99 -5.27
C THR A 229 -9.25 19.70 -4.96
N LEU A 230 -9.57 18.59 -5.62
CA LEU A 230 -8.88 17.31 -5.43
C LEU A 230 -7.40 17.39 -5.80
N ARG A 231 -7.04 18.07 -6.89
CA ARG A 231 -5.64 18.27 -7.29
C ARG A 231 -4.88 19.18 -6.32
N LYS A 232 -5.51 20.25 -5.83
CA LYS A 232 -4.89 21.14 -4.85
C LYS A 232 -4.60 20.42 -3.54
N ARG A 233 -5.52 19.56 -3.10
CA ARG A 233 -5.43 18.86 -1.81
C ARG A 233 -4.52 17.63 -1.85
N PHE A 234 -4.66 16.80 -2.89
CA PHE A 234 -4.01 15.48 -2.93
C PHE A 234 -2.92 15.36 -3.99
N ARG A 235 -2.80 16.34 -4.90
CA ARG A 235 -1.88 16.26 -6.05
C ARG A 235 -2.09 14.93 -6.81
N SER A 236 -1.10 14.05 -6.83
CA SER A 236 -1.14 12.70 -7.43
C SER A 236 -1.35 11.59 -6.38
N LEU A 237 -1.32 11.91 -5.08
CA LEU A 237 -1.45 10.91 -4.03
C LEU A 237 -2.88 10.32 -3.99
N PRO A 238 -3.01 9.02 -3.68
CA PRO A 238 -4.29 8.42 -3.41
C PRO A 238 -5.00 9.05 -2.21
N PHE A 239 -6.33 9.03 -2.23
CA PHE A 239 -7.19 9.54 -1.17
C PHE A 239 -8.43 8.67 -0.99
N ALA A 240 -8.95 8.63 0.23
CA ALA A 240 -10.18 7.90 0.53
C ALA A 240 -11.40 8.73 0.17
N SER A 241 -12.49 8.07 -0.24
CA SER A 241 -13.81 8.71 -0.39
C SER A 241 -14.22 9.46 0.88
N ARG A 242 -13.91 8.90 2.06
CA ARG A 242 -14.21 9.53 3.37
C ARG A 242 -13.38 10.76 3.70
N TRP A 243 -12.33 11.07 2.94
CA TRP A 243 -11.62 12.34 3.09
C TRP A 243 -12.29 13.48 2.34
N VAL A 244 -13.11 13.19 1.32
CA VAL A 244 -13.85 14.18 0.53
C VAL A 244 -15.23 14.35 1.14
N ARG A 245 -15.66 15.59 1.44
CA ARG A 245 -17.02 15.83 1.95
C ARG A 245 -18.01 15.62 0.79
N MET A 246 -18.80 14.56 0.86
CA MET A 246 -19.76 14.20 -0.18
C MET A 246 -21.12 14.80 0.17
N ASN A 247 -21.63 15.70 -0.68
CA ASN A 247 -23.06 16.00 -0.80
C ASN A 247 -23.53 15.49 -2.18
N GLU A 248 -24.82 15.59 -2.50
CA GLU A 248 -25.39 15.07 -3.76
C GLU A 248 -24.67 15.62 -5.00
N ASP A 249 -24.43 16.93 -5.04
CA ASP A 249 -23.71 17.62 -6.10
C ASP A 249 -22.30 17.07 -6.30
N VAL A 250 -21.54 16.95 -5.20
CA VAL A 250 -20.16 16.43 -5.22
C VAL A 250 -20.17 14.96 -5.66
N HIS A 251 -21.15 14.17 -5.23
CA HIS A 251 -21.26 12.77 -5.63
C HIS A 251 -21.47 12.64 -7.15
N ALA A 252 -22.42 13.37 -7.72
CA ALA A 252 -22.67 13.39 -9.16
C ALA A 252 -21.47 13.93 -9.96
N ALA A 253 -20.79 14.97 -9.45
CA ALA A 253 -19.55 15.47 -10.05
C ALA A 253 -18.41 14.45 -10.01
N PHE A 254 -18.27 13.72 -8.90
CA PHE A 254 -17.25 12.69 -8.74
C PHE A 254 -17.46 11.52 -9.71
N GLY A 255 -18.71 11.06 -9.89
CA GLY A 255 -19.06 10.04 -10.89
C GLY A 255 -18.65 10.44 -12.31
N ARG A 256 -18.87 11.70 -12.69
CA ARG A 256 -18.41 12.24 -13.98
C ARG A 256 -16.89 12.26 -14.11
N LEU A 257 -16.15 12.56 -13.03
CA LEU A 257 -14.69 12.50 -13.04
C LEU A 257 -14.15 11.08 -13.26
N LEU A 258 -14.81 10.07 -12.68
CA LEU A 258 -14.48 8.66 -12.91
C LEU A 258 -14.75 8.25 -14.35
N GLN A 259 -15.97 8.53 -14.87
CA GLN A 259 -16.35 8.22 -16.24
C GLN A 259 -15.42 8.88 -17.27
N ALA A 260 -14.98 10.10 -16.98
CA ALA A 260 -14.08 10.85 -17.86
C ALA A 260 -12.59 10.47 -17.72
N GLY A 261 -12.24 9.52 -16.83
CA GLY A 261 -10.86 9.13 -16.55
C GLY A 261 -10.00 10.25 -15.92
N ALA A 262 -10.64 11.27 -15.34
CA ALA A 262 -9.94 12.35 -14.64
C ALA A 262 -9.45 11.92 -13.24
N VAL A 263 -10.17 10.96 -12.65
CA VAL A 263 -9.88 10.30 -11.38
C VAL A 263 -9.93 8.79 -11.65
N ARG A 264 -9.03 8.05 -11.01
CA ARG A 264 -9.01 6.58 -11.05
C ARG A 264 -9.46 6.03 -9.70
N GLY A 265 -10.27 4.97 -9.71
CA GLY A 265 -10.61 4.19 -8.53
C GLY A 265 -9.72 2.95 -8.37
N TYR A 266 -9.47 2.56 -7.13
CA TYR A 266 -8.73 1.37 -6.76
C TYR A 266 -9.70 0.43 -6.04
N PRO A 267 -10.22 -0.61 -6.73
CA PRO A 267 -11.13 -1.55 -6.10
C PRO A 267 -10.39 -2.35 -5.03
N VAL A 268 -11.13 -2.82 -4.03
CA VAL A 268 -10.64 -3.82 -3.07
C VAL A 268 -10.17 -5.04 -3.86
N LEU A 269 -8.95 -5.49 -3.60
CA LEU A 269 -8.37 -6.64 -4.27
C LEU A 269 -8.55 -7.86 -3.39
N VAL A 270 -9.08 -8.94 -3.96
CA VAL A 270 -9.45 -10.15 -3.23
C VAL A 270 -8.81 -11.36 -3.88
N GLU A 271 -8.39 -12.34 -3.09
CA GLU A 271 -7.87 -13.61 -3.59
C GLU A 271 -8.93 -14.31 -4.48
N GLY A 272 -8.50 -14.83 -5.62
CA GLY A 272 -9.37 -15.30 -6.70
C GLY A 272 -10.25 -16.50 -6.35
N LYS A 273 -9.84 -17.31 -5.37
CA LYS A 273 -10.58 -18.46 -4.82
C LYS A 273 -10.98 -18.28 -3.36
N GLY A 274 -10.78 -17.08 -2.80
CA GLY A 274 -11.08 -16.79 -1.39
C GLY A 274 -10.03 -17.36 -0.43
N GLY A 275 -8.80 -17.60 -0.90
CA GLY A 275 -7.69 -17.97 -0.03
C GLY A 275 -7.32 -16.84 0.93
N MET A 276 -6.83 -17.21 2.12
CA MET A 276 -6.33 -16.27 3.13
C MET A 276 -5.07 -15.58 2.61
N VAL A 277 -4.89 -14.29 2.91
CA VAL A 277 -3.72 -13.51 2.47
C VAL A 277 -3.03 -12.85 3.65
N ALA A 278 -1.70 -12.97 3.69
CA ALA A 278 -0.82 -12.15 4.53
C ALA A 278 0.12 -11.30 3.65
N GLN A 279 0.46 -10.12 4.16
CA GLN A 279 1.34 -9.11 3.57
C GLN A 279 2.34 -8.61 4.62
N PHE A 280 3.58 -8.37 4.19
CA PHE A 280 4.55 -7.55 4.89
C PHE A 280 5.18 -6.59 3.91
N GLU A 281 5.53 -5.39 4.34
CA GLU A 281 6.11 -4.41 3.44
C GLU A 281 7.04 -3.42 4.12
N HIS A 282 8.14 -3.12 3.43
CA HIS A 282 9.04 -2.04 3.78
C HIS A 282 9.36 -1.13 2.60
N THR A 283 9.58 0.14 2.93
CA THR A 283 10.24 1.08 2.04
C THR A 283 11.75 0.92 2.16
N VAL A 284 12.42 0.77 1.02
CA VAL A 284 13.87 0.67 0.92
C VAL A 284 14.42 1.74 0.00
N PHE A 285 15.54 2.32 0.39
CA PHE A 285 16.38 3.14 -0.47
C PHE A 285 17.55 2.30 -0.99
N VAL A 286 17.81 2.34 -2.30
CA VAL A 286 18.92 1.61 -2.93
C VAL A 286 20.22 2.40 -2.72
N ALA A 287 20.99 2.06 -1.68
CA ALA A 287 22.32 2.63 -1.45
C ALA A 287 23.39 1.92 -2.28
N GLU A 288 24.66 2.32 -2.14
CA GLU A 288 25.78 1.71 -2.87
C GLU A 288 26.02 0.25 -2.47
N ASP A 289 25.99 -0.03 -1.17
CA ASP A 289 26.35 -1.35 -0.61
C ASP A 289 25.13 -2.22 -0.27
N GLY A 290 23.91 -1.74 -0.49
CA GLY A 290 22.69 -2.50 -0.20
C GLY A 290 21.44 -1.64 0.03
N ALA A 291 20.39 -2.25 0.59
CA ALA A 291 19.20 -1.53 1.05
C ALA A 291 19.47 -0.71 2.32
N VAL A 292 18.92 0.51 2.35
CA VAL A 292 18.60 1.21 3.60
C VAL A 292 17.10 1.12 3.81
N VAL A 293 16.67 0.31 4.79
CA VAL A 293 15.26 0.14 5.15
C VAL A 293 14.80 1.35 5.96
N THR A 294 13.85 2.13 5.44
CA THR A 294 13.43 3.39 6.08
C THR A 294 12.23 3.23 7.00
N THR A 295 11.48 2.14 6.86
CA THR A 295 10.31 1.81 7.70
C THR A 295 10.57 0.65 8.67
N GLN A 296 11.83 0.42 9.03
CA GLN A 296 12.19 -0.56 10.05
C GLN A 296 11.63 -0.12 11.42
N GLY A 297 11.12 -1.07 12.19
CA GLY A 297 10.51 -0.88 13.52
C GLY A 297 10.71 -2.13 14.37
#